data_AF-A0AAU8LIL4-F1
#
_entry.id   AF-A0AAU8LIL4-F1
#
_cell.length_a   1.000
_cell.length_b   1.000
_cell.length_c   1.000
_cell.angle_alpha   90.00
_cell.angle_beta   90.00
_cell.angle_gamma   90.00
#
_symmetry.space_group_name_H-M   'P 1'
#
loop_
_entity.id
_entity.type
_entity.pdbx_description
1 polymer ?
#
loop_
_entity_poly.entity_id
_entity_poly.type
_entity_poly.pdbx_seq_one_letter_code
_entity_poly.pdbx_strand_id
1 'polypeptide(L)'
;MELRVTEVLKQPYPQLQARILKVSPASSTVECPEEGSALTFTPETRDYQRTLPRRQWPTKGQSVRVDYRYLDGLCKGDGHSYECRIKHYPIGTP
;
A
#
# COMPACT_ATOMS: atom_id res chain seq x y z
N MET A 1 -4.57 8.31 2.60
CA MET A 1 -3.82 7.92 3.81
C MET A 1 -2.42 8.54 3.75
N GLU A 2 -1.88 9.02 4.87
CA GLU A 2 -0.54 9.58 4.95
C GLU A 2 0.40 8.62 5.68
N LEU A 3 1.55 8.34 5.07
CA LEU A 3 2.53 7.37 5.51
C LEU A 3 3.90 8.02 5.63
N ARG A 4 4.69 7.60 6.62
CA ARG A 4 6.11 7.93 6.71
C ARG A 4 6.97 6.70 6.49
N VAL A 5 7.79 6.70 5.45
CA VAL A 5 8.67 5.57 5.15
C VAL A 5 9.71 5.41 6.25
N THR A 6 9.77 4.22 6.85
CA THR A 6 10.74 3.87 7.89
C THR A 6 11.91 3.09 7.31
N GLU A 7 11.69 2.28 6.28
CA GLU A 7 12.72 1.43 5.69
C GLU A 7 12.41 1.00 4.24
N VAL A 8 13.45 0.66 3.48
CA VAL A 8 13.34 0.04 2.16
C VAL A 8 13.81 -1.41 2.27
N LEU A 9 12.86 -2.34 2.29
CA LEU A 9 13.13 -3.77 2.36
C LEU A 9 13.59 -4.27 0.99
N LYS A 10 14.64 -5.12 0.97
CA LYS A 10 15.21 -5.67 -0.27
C LYS A 10 14.86 -7.14 -0.49
N GLN A 11 14.45 -7.86 0.55
CA GLN A 11 14.14 -9.29 0.54
C GLN A 11 12.77 -9.53 1.22
N PRO A 12 12.02 -10.57 0.81
CA PRO A 12 12.26 -11.45 -0.35
C PRO A 12 12.06 -10.76 -1.69
N TYR A 13 11.32 -9.65 -1.72
CA TYR A 13 11.17 -8.74 -2.86
C TYR A 13 11.24 -7.29 -2.37
N PRO A 14 11.60 -6.33 -3.24
CA PRO A 14 11.64 -4.92 -2.86
C PRO A 14 10.30 -4.44 -2.36
N GLN A 15 10.26 -3.82 -1.18
CA GLN A 15 9.08 -3.18 -0.60
C GLN A 15 9.48 -1.98 0.27
N LEU A 16 8.51 -1.14 0.61
CA LEU A 16 8.65 -0.07 1.59
C LEU A 16 7.99 -0.49 2.89
N GLN A 17 8.68 -0.29 4.00
CA GLN A 17 8.06 -0.27 5.32
C GLN A 17 7.76 1.18 5.68
N ALA A 18 6.56 1.43 6.19
CA ALA A 18 6.13 2.75 6.60
C ALA A 18 5.28 2.70 7.87
N ARG A 19 5.24 3.83 8.57
CA ARG A 19 4.30 4.06 9.67
C ARG A 19 3.12 4.88 9.18
N ILE A 20 1.92 4.49 9.58
CA ILE A 20 0.70 5.22 9.27
C ILE A 20 0.65 6.46 10.16
N LEU A 21 0.64 7.65 9.55
CA LEU A 21 0.52 8.91 10.27
C LEU A 21 -0.93 9.35 10.39
N LYS A 22 -1.70 9.20 9.31
CA LYS A 22 -3.09 9.66 9.26
C LYS A 22 -3.90 8.81 8.29
N VAL A 23 -5.11 8.46 8.70
CA VAL A 23 -6.09 7.73 7.90
C VAL A 23 -7.29 8.64 7.69
N SER A 24 -7.82 8.63 6.48
CA SER A 24 -9.00 9.42 6.15
C SER A 24 -9.85 8.54 5.24
N PRO A 25 -10.71 7.69 5.82
CA PRO A 25 -11.52 6.77 5.06
C PRO A 25 -12.58 7.55 4.28
N ALA A 26 -12.92 7.08 3.08
CA ALA A 26 -13.93 7.73 2.23
C ALA A 26 -15.36 7.53 2.76
N SER A 27 -15.60 6.47 3.53
CA SER A 27 -16.86 6.20 4.24
C SER A 27 -16.58 5.41 5.53
N SER A 28 -17.57 5.38 6.44
CA SER A 28 -17.48 4.64 7.71
C SER A 28 -17.43 3.11 7.55
N THR A 29 -17.77 2.61 6.38
CA THR A 29 -17.81 1.17 6.06
C THR A 29 -16.49 0.65 5.48
N VAL A 30 -15.55 1.53 5.14
CA VAL A 30 -14.26 1.13 4.55
C VAL A 30 -13.28 0.73 5.65
N GLU A 31 -12.74 -0.48 5.53
CA GLU A 31 -11.69 -0.94 6.42
C GLU A 31 -10.34 -0.34 6.00
N CYS A 32 -9.82 0.58 6.81
CA CYS A 32 -8.49 1.14 6.66
C CYS A 32 -7.56 0.60 7.74
N PRO A 33 -6.25 0.47 7.47
CA PRO A 33 -5.30 0.07 8.50
C PRO A 33 -5.15 1.15 9.57
N GLU A 34 -4.82 0.74 10.79
CA GLU A 34 -4.86 1.59 11.99
C GLU A 34 -3.78 2.69 12.00
N GLU A 35 -4.15 3.89 12.45
CA GLU A 35 -3.19 4.98 12.66
C GLU A 35 -2.08 4.57 13.65
N GLY A 36 -0.85 4.96 13.36
CA GLY A 36 0.32 4.63 14.18
C GLY A 36 0.91 3.24 13.96
N SER A 37 0.19 2.32 13.28
CA SER A 37 0.68 0.98 12.96
C SER A 37 1.75 1.00 11.85
N ALA A 38 2.52 -0.08 11.77
CA ALA A 38 3.49 -0.29 10.70
C ALA A 38 2.86 -1.09 9.56
N LEU A 39 3.17 -0.73 8.32
CA LEU A 39 2.72 -1.44 7.14
C LEU A 39 3.88 -1.63 6.15
N THR A 40 3.82 -2.73 5.40
CA THR A 40 4.73 -2.99 4.30
C THR A 40 3.95 -2.95 3.00
N PHE A 41 4.43 -2.21 2.01
CA PHE A 41 3.74 -2.07 0.72
C PHE A 41 4.71 -1.88 -0.44
N THR A 42 4.21 -2.11 -1.64
CA THR A 42 4.89 -1.75 -2.89
C THR A 42 4.14 -0.54 -3.48
N PRO A 43 4.81 0.60 -3.69
CA PRO A 43 4.15 1.77 -4.24
C PRO A 43 3.70 1.52 -5.69
N GLU A 44 2.53 2.02 -6.05
CA GLU A 44 1.91 1.84 -7.36
C GLU A 44 1.73 3.16 -8.10
N THR A 45 1.50 3.07 -9.41
CA THR A 45 0.99 4.18 -10.23
C THR A 45 -0.46 4.50 -9.86
N ARG A 46 -0.89 5.72 -10.12
CA ARG A 46 -2.23 6.20 -9.74
C ARG A 46 -3.40 5.49 -10.40
N ASP A 47 -3.15 4.90 -11.56
CA ASP A 47 -4.13 4.09 -12.29
C ASP A 47 -4.25 2.67 -11.71
N TYR A 48 -3.50 2.34 -10.65
CA TYR A 48 -3.49 1.04 -9.98
C TYR A 48 -3.02 -0.11 -10.89
N GLN A 49 -2.53 0.20 -12.09
CA GLN A 49 -2.22 -0.82 -13.10
C GLN A 49 -0.80 -1.36 -12.95
N ARG A 50 0.13 -0.60 -12.35
CA ARG A 50 1.56 -0.95 -12.33
C ARG A 50 2.20 -0.56 -11.01
N THR A 51 3.21 -1.32 -10.62
CA THR A 51 4.13 -0.90 -9.55
C THR A 51 4.94 0.31 -10.02
N LEU A 52 5.13 1.28 -9.13
CA LEU A 52 5.95 2.45 -9.40
C LEU A 52 7.42 2.03 -9.64
N PRO A 53 8.13 2.59 -10.63
CA PRO A 53 9.53 2.27 -10.84
C PRO A 53 10.39 2.56 -9.60
N ARG A 54 11.28 1.64 -9.22
CA ARG A 54 12.09 1.74 -7.98
C ARG A 54 12.85 3.06 -7.80
N ARG A 55 13.27 3.70 -8.90
CA ARG A 55 13.97 4.99 -8.88
C ARG A 55 13.09 6.16 -8.39
N GLN A 56 11.76 5.99 -8.44
CA GLN A 56 10.77 6.98 -8.02
C GLN A 56 10.18 6.67 -6.65
N TRP A 57 10.68 5.64 -5.97
CA TRP A 57 10.17 5.28 -4.65
C TRP A 57 10.50 6.36 -3.63
N PRO A 58 9.57 6.66 -2.72
CA PRO A 58 9.86 7.51 -1.57
C PRO A 58 11.04 6.96 -0.76
N THR A 59 11.89 7.88 -0.30
CA THR A 59 13.09 7.53 0.48
C THR A 59 12.76 7.37 1.96
N LYS A 60 13.66 6.71 2.71
CA LYS A 60 13.54 6.58 4.17
C LYS A 60 13.42 7.96 4.82
N GLY A 61 12.43 8.12 5.69
CA GLY A 61 12.12 9.36 6.41
C GLY A 61 11.10 10.25 5.70
N GLN A 62 10.85 10.05 4.40
CA GLN A 62 9.91 10.82 3.61
C GLN A 62 8.46 10.47 3.96
N SER A 63 7.60 11.50 4.03
CA SER A 63 6.15 11.32 4.10
C SER A 63 5.54 11.28 2.70
N VAL A 64 4.57 10.39 2.50
CA VAL A 64 3.88 10.19 1.23
C VAL A 64 2.39 10.00 1.45
N ARG A 65 1.59 10.53 0.53
CA ARG A 65 0.14 10.28 0.48
C ARG A 65 -0.14 9.10 -0.45
N VAL A 66 -0.96 8.17 0.02
CA VAL A 66 -1.44 7.04 -0.77
C VAL A 66 -2.95 6.99 -0.79
N ASP A 67 -3.50 6.70 -1.95
CA ASP A 67 -4.94 6.48 -2.15
C ASP A 67 -5.26 5.00 -1.95
N TYR A 68 -5.15 4.58 -0.69
CA TYR A 68 -5.36 3.19 -0.29
C TYR A 68 -6.73 2.68 -0.71
N ARG A 69 -6.72 1.51 -1.35
CA ARG A 69 -7.92 0.78 -1.77
C ARG A 69 -7.69 -0.70 -1.60
N TYR A 70 -8.78 -1.45 -1.48
CA TYR A 70 -8.73 -2.90 -1.53
C TYR A 70 -9.83 -3.43 -2.45
N LEU A 71 -9.57 -4.59 -3.03
CA LEU A 71 -10.51 -5.36 -3.82
C LEU A 71 -10.66 -6.74 -3.19
N ASP A 72 -11.89 -7.07 -2.82
CA ASP A 72 -12.24 -8.39 -2.33
C ASP A 72 -12.72 -9.25 -3.50
N GLY A 73 -12.30 -10.51 -3.53
CA GLY A 73 -12.66 -11.43 -4.60
C GLY A 73 -12.22 -12.86 -4.33
N LEU A 74 -12.29 -13.69 -5.37
CA LEU A 74 -11.80 -15.07 -5.36
C LEU A 74 -10.49 -15.13 -6.13
N CYS A 75 -9.38 -15.31 -5.42
CA CYS A 75 -8.07 -15.52 -6.01
C CYS A 75 -7.91 -16.99 -6.41
N LYS A 76 -7.18 -17.21 -7.50
CA LYS A 76 -6.78 -18.55 -7.96
C LYS A 76 -5.35 -18.83 -7.52
N GLY A 77 -5.11 -19.95 -6.86
CA GLY A 77 -3.79 -20.44 -6.49
C GLY A 77 -3.80 -21.95 -6.34
N ASP A 78 -2.76 -22.62 -6.87
CA ASP A 78 -2.57 -24.07 -6.75
C ASP A 78 -3.78 -24.95 -7.13
N GLY A 79 -4.56 -24.52 -8.12
CA GLY A 79 -5.74 -25.23 -8.60
C GLY A 79 -7.02 -24.99 -7.77
N HIS A 80 -6.97 -24.16 -6.73
CA HIS A 80 -8.11 -23.82 -5.88
C HIS A 80 -8.46 -22.33 -5.95
N SER A 81 -9.74 -22.03 -5.72
CA SER A 81 -10.23 -20.67 -5.51
C SER A 81 -10.37 -20.41 -4.02
N TYR A 82 -9.88 -19.26 -3.54
CA TYR A 82 -10.01 -18.84 -2.15
C TYR A 82 -10.37 -17.36 -2.07
N GLU A 83 -11.09 -16.98 -1.03
CA GLU A 83 -11.39 -15.57 -0.76
C GLU A 83 -10.10 -14.80 -0.48
N CYS A 84 -9.92 -13.68 -1.17
CA CYS A 84 -8.73 -12.86 -1.04
C CYS A 84 -9.06 -11.38 -1.07
N ARG A 85 -8.20 -10.59 -0.42
CA ARG A 85 -8.21 -9.14 -0.44
C ARG A 85 -6.92 -8.63 -1.07
N ILE A 86 -7.03 -7.98 -2.22
CA ILE A 86 -5.90 -7.34 -2.90
C ILE A 86 -5.84 -5.89 -2.44
N LYS A 87 -4.73 -5.50 -1.82
CA LYS A 87 -4.52 -4.15 -1.30
C LYS A 87 -3.68 -3.34 -2.28
N HIS A 88 -4.12 -2.12 -2.58
CA HIS A 88 -3.48 -1.21 -3.50
C HIS A 88 -2.95 0.04 -2.80
N TYR A 89 -1.77 0.50 -3.25
CA TYR A 89 -1.04 1.61 -2.64
C TYR A 89 -0.49 2.59 -3.70
N PRO A 90 -1.37 3.22 -4.50
CA PRO A 90 -0.95 4.23 -5.46
C PRO A 90 -0.35 5.43 -4.74
N ILE A 91 0.71 6.01 -5.31
CA ILE A 91 1.25 7.28 -4.80
C ILE A 91 0.40 8.46 -5.30
N GLY A 92 -0.28 9.13 -4.37
CA GLY A 92 -0.98 10.39 -4.62
C GLY A 92 0.00 11.55 -4.79
N THR A 93 -0.39 12.61 -5.50
CA THR A 93 0.37 13.89 -5.42
C THR A 93 0.16 14.53 -4.06
N PRO A 94 1.12 15.36 -3.60
CA PRO A 94 0.88 16.29 -2.50
C PRO A 94 -0.43 17.06 -2.65
#